data_AF-D2HSH9-F1
#
_entry.id   AF-D2HSH9-F1
#
_cell.length_a   1.000
_cell.length_b   1.000
_cell.length_c   1.000
_cell.angle_alpha   90.00
_cell.angle_beta   90.00
_cell.angle_gamma   90.00
#
_symmetry.space_group_name_H-M   'P 1'
#
loop_
_entity.id
_entity.type
_entity.pdbx_description
1 polymer ?
#
loop_
_entity_poly.entity_id
_entity_poly.type
_entity_poly.pdbx_seq_one_letter_code
_entity_poly.pdbx_strand_id
1 'polypeptide(L)' 'ALRQIARRTISTASRRQFENKVPEKQKLFQEDNGIPVHLKGGIADALLYRATMVLTVGGKTFGVLDL' A
#
# COMPACT_ATOMS: atom_id res chain seq x y z
N ALA A 1 -26.17 40.70 16.87
CA ALA A 1 -26.08 40.16 15.49
C ALA A 1 -24.75 39.46 15.17
N LEU A 2 -23.59 39.97 15.62
CA LEU A 2 -22.26 39.43 15.25
C LEU A 2 -21.90 38.01 15.77
N ARG A 3 -22.54 37.54 16.86
CA ARG A 3 -22.25 36.22 17.45
C ARG A 3 -22.73 35.03 16.61
N GLN A 4 -23.69 35.21 15.71
CA GLN A 4 -24.16 34.12 14.83
C GLN A 4 -23.24 33.90 13.63
N ILE A 5 -22.50 34.93 13.20
CA ILE A 5 -21.60 34.86 12.06
C ILE A 5 -20.34 34.06 12.41
N ALA A 6 -19.84 34.18 13.66
CA ALA A 6 -18.69 33.42 14.13
C ALA A 6 -18.94 31.91 14.30
N ARG A 7 -20.20 31.47 14.42
CA ARG A 7 -20.56 30.04 14.60
C ARG A 7 -20.68 29.25 13.29
N ARG A 8 -20.66 29.90 12.13
CA ARG A 8 -20.93 29.26 10.82
C ARG A 8 -19.69 28.77 10.07
N THR A 9 -18.47 28.98 10.60
CA THR A 9 -17.23 28.70 9.84
C THR A 9 -16.28 27.75 10.56
N ILE A 10 -16.80 26.84 11.38
CA ILE A 10 -16.07 25.59 11.66
C ILE A 10 -16.76 24.51 10.82
N SER A 11 -16.51 24.57 9.51
CA SER A 11 -16.83 23.48 8.60
C SER A 11 -15.96 22.29 9.00
N THR A 12 -16.52 21.36 9.76
CA THR A 12 -15.91 20.07 10.07
C THR A 12 -15.86 19.13 8.86
N ALA A 13 -16.08 19.65 7.64
CA ALA A 13 -16.09 18.87 6.40
C ALA A 13 -14.72 18.28 6.01
N SER A 14 -13.62 18.67 6.66
CA SER A 14 -12.31 18.04 6.46
C SER A 14 -12.15 16.70 7.20
N ARG A 15 -13.00 16.37 8.19
CA ARG A 15 -12.92 15.11 8.96
C ARG A 15 -13.47 13.86 8.24
N ARG A 16 -13.72 13.93 6.93
CA ARG A 16 -14.14 12.78 6.10
C ARG A 16 -13.13 12.34 5.03
N GLN A 17 -11.92 12.89 5.00
CA GLN A 17 -11.05 12.72 3.81
C GLN A 17 -10.42 11.34 3.59
N PHE A 18 -10.54 10.39 4.52
CA PHE A 18 -10.17 8.99 4.26
C PHE A 18 -11.31 8.06 4.69
N GLU A 19 -11.91 7.38 3.72
CA GLU A 19 -12.82 6.28 4.00
C GLU A 19 -12.06 5.09 4.56
N ASN A 20 -12.69 4.35 5.47
CA ASN A 20 -12.12 3.09 5.96
C ASN A 20 -12.12 2.04 4.83
N LYS A 21 -10.93 1.72 4.32
CA LYS A 21 -10.69 0.71 3.28
C LYS A 21 -10.27 -0.66 3.83
N VAL A 22 -10.23 -0.84 5.16
CA VAL A 22 -9.86 -2.11 5.80
C VAL A 22 -10.74 -3.27 5.33
N PRO A 23 -12.08 -3.15 5.24
CA PRO A 23 -12.92 -4.26 4.77
C PRO A 23 -12.58 -4.70 3.33
N GLU A 24 -12.28 -3.75 2.44
CA GLU A 24 -11.91 -4.03 1.05
C GLU A 24 -10.57 -4.79 0.97
N LYS A 25 -9.58 -4.36 1.76
CA LYS A 25 -8.28 -5.03 1.85
C LYS A 25 -8.39 -6.40 2.52
N GLN A 26 -9.20 -6.54 3.56
CA GLN A 26 -9.48 -7.84 4.19
C GLN A 26 -10.08 -8.82 3.18
N LYS A 27 -11.06 -8.39 2.37
CA LYS A 27 -11.63 -9.24 1.32
C LYS A 27 -10.58 -9.67 0.29
N LEU A 28 -9.75 -8.74 -0.18
CA LEU A 28 -8.67 -9.03 -1.14
C LEU A 28 -7.66 -10.05 -0.58
N PHE A 29 -7.19 -9.85 0.66
CA PHE A 29 -6.16 -10.70 1.26
C PHE A 29 -6.71 -12.01 1.86
N GLN A 30 -8.02 -12.14 2.06
CA GLN A 30 -8.67 -13.38 2.52
C GLN A 30 -9.33 -14.19 1.40
N GLU A 31 -9.36 -13.68 0.15
CA GLU A 31 -9.85 -14.44 -0.99
C GLU A 31 -9.08 -15.76 -1.16
N ASP A 32 -9.81 -16.88 -1.25
CA ASP A 32 -9.21 -18.22 -1.37
C ASP A 32 -8.88 -18.53 -2.83
N ASN A 33 -7.86 -17.83 -3.35
CA ASN A 33 -7.39 -17.94 -4.73
C ASN A 33 -6.07 -18.71 -4.86
N GLY A 34 -5.57 -19.29 -3.76
CA GLY A 34 -4.30 -20.02 -3.73
C GLY A 34 -3.03 -19.16 -3.96
N ILE A 35 -3.17 -17.83 -4.08
CA ILE A 35 -2.03 -16.93 -4.30
C ILE A 35 -1.30 -16.71 -2.97
N PRO A 36 0.03 -16.84 -2.92
CA PRO A 36 0.79 -16.60 -1.70
C PRO A 36 0.71 -15.12 -1.28
N VAL A 37 0.74 -14.87 0.04
CA VAL A 37 0.50 -13.54 0.62
C VAL A 37 1.40 -12.43 0.04
N HIS A 38 2.65 -12.74 -0.34
CA HIS A 38 3.61 -11.78 -0.89
C HIS A 38 3.40 -11.43 -2.37
N LEU A 39 2.41 -12.05 -3.04
CA LEU A 39 1.99 -11.72 -4.41
C LEU A 39 0.51 -11.29 -4.47
N LYS A 40 -0.18 -11.29 -3.33
CA LYS A 40 -1.63 -11.13 -3.26
C LYS A 40 -2.10 -9.69 -3.52
N GLY A 41 -1.20 -8.72 -3.46
CA GLY A 41 -1.43 -7.34 -3.88
C GLY A 41 -1.35 -7.12 -5.40
N GLY A 42 -0.95 -8.13 -6.18
CA GLY A 42 -1.03 -8.14 -7.65
C GLY A 42 0.28 -7.83 -8.36
N ILE A 43 0.20 -7.09 -9.47
CA ILE A 43 1.33 -6.89 -10.41
C ILE A 43 2.51 -6.17 -9.76
N ALA A 44 2.25 -5.19 -8.90
CA ALA A 44 3.29 -4.45 -8.20
C ALA A 44 4.14 -5.36 -7.32
N ASP A 45 3.51 -6.27 -6.58
CA ASP A 45 4.18 -7.25 -5.72
C ASP A 45 5.06 -8.19 -6.55
N ALA A 46 4.55 -8.68 -7.68
CA ALA A 46 5.30 -9.56 -8.58
C ALA A 46 6.52 -8.87 -9.20
N LEU A 47 6.39 -7.60 -9.60
CA LEU A 47 7.50 -6.82 -10.13
C LEU A 47 8.56 -6.58 -9.05
N LEU A 48 8.13 -6.20 -7.84
CA LEU A 48 9.03 -5.96 -6.72
C LEU A 48 9.79 -7.23 -6.35
N TYR A 49 9.09 -8.36 -6.24
CA TYR A 49 9.70 -9.67 -5.97
C TYR A 49 10.79 -10.02 -7.00
N ARG A 50 10.48 -9.88 -8.29
CA ARG A 50 11.43 -10.18 -9.38
C ARG A 50 12.64 -9.24 -9.34
N ALA A 51 12.42 -7.95 -9.12
CA ALA A 51 13.50 -6.97 -9.03
C ALA A 51 14.43 -7.28 -7.84
N THR A 52 13.87 -7.59 -6.67
CA THR A 52 14.64 -7.99 -5.49
C THR A 52 15.44 -9.27 -5.76
N MET A 53 14.84 -10.29 -6.37
CA MET A 53 15.54 -11.52 -6.73
C MET A 53 16.72 -11.28 -7.68
N VAL A 54 16.53 -10.47 -8.72
CA VAL A 54 17.60 -10.11 -9.66
C VAL A 54 18.73 -9.35 -8.95
N LEU A 55 18.40 -8.39 -8.07
CA LEU A 55 19.40 -7.64 -7.32
C LEU A 55 20.18 -8.54 -6.35
N THR A 56 19.51 -9.42 -5.61
CA THR A 56 20.18 -10.31 -4.65
C THR A 56 21.06 -11.34 -5.35
N VAL A 57 20.53 -12.03 -6.37
CA VAL A 57 21.30 -13.05 -7.10
C VAL A 57 22.40 -12.39 -7.92
N GLY A 58 22.08 -11.31 -8.64
CA GLY A 58 23.04 -10.55 -9.44
C GLY A 58 24.16 -9.96 -8.58
N GLY A 59 23.82 -9.33 -7.45
CA GLY A 59 24.80 -8.76 -6.53
C GLY A 59 25.72 -9.81 -5.91
N LYS A 60 25.20 -11.00 -5.58
CA LYS A 60 26.03 -12.12 -5.12
C LYS A 60 27.01 -12.59 -6.20
N THR A 61 26.55 -12.75 -7.44
CA THR A 61 27.40 -13.19 -8.54
C THR A 61 28.47 -12.15 -8.88
N PHE A 62 28.11 -10.87 -8.88
CA PHE A 62 29.06 -9.77 -9.12
C PHE A 62 30.12 -9.70 -8.02
N GLY A 63 29.73 -9.76 -6.74
CA GLY A 63 30.70 -9.74 -5.64
C GLY A 63 31.62 -10.96 -5.55
N VAL A 64 31.23 -12.11 -6.10
CA VAL A 64 32.10 -13.29 -6.24
C VAL A 64 33.02 -13.18 -7.46
N LEU A 65 32.59 -12.51 -8.53
CA LEU A 65 33.40 -12.26 -9.72
C LEU A 65 34.45 -11.15 -9.49
N ASP A 66 34.12 -10.18 -8.63
CA ASP A 66 35.01 -9.09 -8.20
C ASP A 66 36.04 -9.51 -7.12
N LEU A 67 36.02 -10.78 -6.67
CA LEU A 67 36.99 -11.36 -5.73
C LEU A 67 38.08 -12.14 -6.47
#